data_AF-A0A0C1FCT4-F1
#
_entry.id   AF-A0A0C1FCT4-F1
#
_cell.length_a   1.000
_cell.length_b   1.000
_cell.length_c   1.000
_cell.angle_alpha   90.00
_cell.angle_beta   90.00
_cell.angle_gamma   90.00
#
_symmetry.space_group_name_H-M   'P 1'
#
loop_
_entity.id
_entity.type
_entity.pdbx_description
1 polymer ?
#
loop_
_entity_poly.entity_id
_entity_poly.type
_entity_poly.pdbx_seq_one_letter_code
_entity_poly.pdbx_strand_id
1 'polypeptide(L)'
;MSVTEIQLFQILKLKLGEKEAEELVSFVKDEVKAEFENKREILATKEDIANTKEYILQVKSELSKSIYLVGLVQFLAIVGAVIGIINFMLK
;
A
#
# COMPACT_ATOMS: atom_id res chain seq x y z
N MET A 1 27.55 -7.82 3.63
CA MET A 1 27.71 -9.24 3.99
C MET A 1 27.07 -9.44 5.35
N SER A 2 25.92 -10.11 5.39
CA SER A 2 25.28 -10.50 6.65
C SER A 2 26.00 -11.70 7.24
N VAL A 3 26.36 -11.64 8.52
CA VAL A 3 26.90 -12.78 9.26
C VAL A 3 25.80 -13.84 9.35
N THR A 4 26.09 -15.07 8.90
CA THR A 4 25.13 -16.18 8.98
C THR A 4 25.10 -16.79 10.38
N GLU A 5 24.00 -17.46 10.76
CA GLU A 5 23.88 -18.14 12.07
C GLU A 5 25.08 -19.04 12.38
N ILE A 6 25.57 -19.75 11.37
CA ILE A 6 26.72 -20.66 11.48
C ILE A 6 28.00 -19.90 11.83
N GLN A 7 28.21 -18.72 11.23
CA GLN A 7 29.37 -17.87 11.53
C GLN A 7 29.26 -17.28 12.94
N LEU A 8 28.06 -16.85 13.35
CA LEU A 8 27.82 -16.34 14.70
C LEU A 8 28.08 -17.42 15.75
N PHE A 9 27.56 -18.64 15.53
CA PHE A 9 27.81 -19.80 16.38
C PHE A 9 29.30 -20.14 16.47
N GLN A 10 30.02 -20.19 15.35
CA GLN A 10 31.46 -20.50 15.37
C GLN A 10 32.28 -19.47 16.15
N ILE A 11 31.94 -18.18 16.04
CA ILE A 11 32.60 -17.11 16.80
C ILE A 11 32.31 -17.23 18.30
N LEU A 12 31.06 -17.54 18.66
CA LEU A 12 30.63 -17.65 20.05
C LEU A 12 31.12 -18.94 20.72
N LYS A 13 31.16 -20.06 20.00
CA LYS A 13 31.67 -21.35 20.47
C LYS A 13 33.12 -21.27 20.95
N LEU A 14 33.95 -20.46 20.29
CA LEU A 14 35.35 -20.24 20.67
C LEU A 14 35.53 -19.48 22.00
N LYS A 15 34.50 -18.76 22.47
CA LYS A 15 34.57 -17.90 23.66
C LYS A 15 33.70 -18.38 24.82
N LEU A 16 32.55 -19.00 24.53
CA LEU A 16 31.52 -19.31 25.51
C LEU A 16 31.38 -20.81 25.77
N GLY A 17 31.87 -21.67 24.87
CA GLY A 17 31.54 -23.10 24.89
C GLY A 17 30.38 -23.43 23.96
N GLU A 18 30.19 -24.71 23.68
CA GLU A 18 29.26 -25.18 22.64
C GLU A 18 27.79 -24.96 23.01
N LYS A 19 27.43 -25.25 24.27
CA LYS A 19 26.06 -25.10 24.78
C LYS A 19 25.64 -23.63 24.90
N GLU A 20 26.45 -22.81 25.56
CA GLU A 20 26.12 -21.39 25.75
C GLU A 20 26.07 -20.64 24.41
N ALA A 21 26.93 -21.01 23.45
CA ALA A 21 26.89 -20.42 22.12
C ALA A 21 25.61 -20.80 21.33
N GLU A 22 25.14 -22.03 21.44
CA GLU A 22 23.91 -22.49 20.78
C GLU A 22 22.68 -21.75 21.34
N GLU A 23 22.61 -21.62 22.65
CA GLU A 23 21.51 -20.95 23.36
C GLU A 23 21.47 -19.45 23.02
N LEU A 24 22.63 -18.78 22.98
CA LEU A 24 22.72 -17.37 22.62
C LEU A 24 22.37 -17.10 21.15
N VAL A 25 22.78 -17.97 20.23
CA VAL A 25 22.44 -17.86 18.80
C VAL A 25 20.94 -18.05 18.59
N SER A 26 20.33 -19.02 19.27
CA SER A 26 18.89 -19.24 19.21
C SER A 26 18.13 -18.02 19.73
N PHE A 27 18.53 -17.47 20.88
CA PHE A 27 17.92 -16.28 21.45
C PHE A 27 18.01 -15.07 20.49
N VAL A 28 19.19 -14.82 19.92
CA VAL A 28 19.37 -13.72 18.96
C VAL A 28 18.52 -13.93 17.70
N LYS A 29 18.41 -15.16 17.19
CA LYS A 29 17.55 -15.47 16.03
C LYS A 29 16.09 -15.15 16.33
N ASP A 30 15.61 -15.56 17.49
CA ASP A 30 14.21 -15.35 17.89
C ASP A 30 13.92 -13.87 18.11
N GLU A 31 14.83 -13.13 18.75
CA GLU A 31 14.70 -11.68 18.95
C GLU A 31 14.73 -10.91 17.63
N VAL A 32 15.64 -11.27 16.70
CA VAL A 32 15.70 -10.66 15.36
C VAL A 32 14.41 -10.94 14.57
N LYS A 33 13.85 -12.16 14.70
CA LYS A 33 12.58 -12.50 14.07
C LYS A 33 11.43 -11.71 14.67
N ALA A 34 11.39 -11.55 15.99
CA ALA A 34 10.38 -10.74 16.68
C ALA A 34 10.46 -9.26 16.29
N GLU A 35 11.67 -8.67 16.25
CA GLU A 35 11.92 -7.31 15.74
C GLU A 35 11.48 -7.15 14.28
N PHE A 36 11.77 -8.15 13.43
CA PHE A 36 11.38 -8.11 12.03
C PHE A 36 9.87 -8.16 11.83
N GLU A 37 9.16 -9.08 12.50
CA GLU A 37 7.69 -9.15 12.42
C GLU A 37 7.04 -7.88 12.99
N ASN A 38 7.55 -7.33 14.11
CA ASN A 38 7.05 -6.07 14.67
C ASN A 38 7.22 -4.90 13.69
N LYS A 39 8.36 -4.81 12.99
CA LYS A 39 8.57 -3.74 11.99
C LYS A 39 7.77 -3.97 10.72
N ARG A 40 7.52 -5.23 10.34
CA ARG A 40 6.77 -5.60 9.14
C ARG A 40 5.33 -5.07 9.16
N GLU A 41 4.69 -4.99 10.32
CA GLU A 41 3.35 -4.41 10.45
C GLU A 41 3.31 -2.90 10.18
N ILE A 42 4.43 -2.19 10.40
CA ILE A 42 4.54 -0.74 10.25
C ILE A 42 5.01 -0.36 8.83
N LEU A 43 5.66 -1.29 8.12
CA LEU A 43 6.27 -1.05 6.83
C LEU A 43 5.35 -1.49 5.69
N ALA A 44 4.90 -0.54 4.87
CA ALA A 44 4.22 -0.86 3.62
C ALA A 44 5.18 -1.60 2.68
N THR A 45 4.81 -2.80 2.27
CA THR A 45 5.57 -3.57 1.29
C THR A 45 5.44 -2.94 -0.11
N LYS A 46 6.32 -3.32 -1.04
CA LYS A 46 6.21 -2.89 -2.45
C LYS A 46 4.86 -3.31 -3.05
N GLU A 47 4.32 -4.43 -2.61
CA GLU A 47 3.01 -4.95 -3.00
C GLU A 47 1.88 -4.05 -2.45
N ASP A 48 1.92 -3.68 -1.18
CA ASP A 48 0.92 -2.77 -0.58
C ASP A 48 0.89 -1.41 -1.30
N ILE A 49 2.06 -0.89 -1.66
CA ILE A 49 2.18 0.35 -2.43
C ILE A 49 1.60 0.18 -3.85
N ALA A 50 1.86 -0.95 -4.49
CA ALA A 50 1.33 -1.24 -5.82
C ALA A 50 -0.20 -1.36 -5.80
N ASN A 51 -0.75 -2.12 -4.85
CA ASN A 51 -2.18 -2.29 -4.64
C ASN A 51 -2.86 -0.94 -4.35
N THR A 52 -2.25 -0.12 -3.48
CA THR A 52 -2.76 1.23 -3.18
C THR A 52 -2.77 2.13 -4.42
N LYS A 53 -1.72 2.09 -5.25
CA LYS A 53 -1.67 2.85 -6.51
C LYS A 53 -2.74 2.39 -7.49
N GLU A 54 -2.96 1.10 -7.62
CA GLU A 54 -4.00 0.53 -8.49
C GLU A 54 -5.39 0.98 -8.04
N TYR A 55 -5.69 0.89 -6.75
CA TYR A 55 -6.94 1.39 -6.18
C TYR A 55 -7.15 2.88 -6.46
N ILE A 56 -6.12 3.71 -6.26
CA ILE A 56 -6.18 5.15 -6.57
C ILE A 56 -6.48 5.40 -8.05
N LEU A 57 -5.86 4.64 -8.95
CA LEU A 57 -6.10 4.77 -10.40
C LEU A 57 -7.53 4.36 -10.77
N GLN A 58 -8.06 3.30 -10.15
CA GLN A 58 -9.43 2.86 -10.36
C GLN A 58 -10.42 3.94 -9.90
N VAL A 59 -10.28 4.45 -8.69
CA VAL A 59 -11.16 5.50 -8.14
C VAL A 59 -11.11 6.75 -9.01
N LYS A 60 -9.92 7.17 -9.49
CA LYS A 60 -9.80 8.31 -10.41
C LYS A 60 -10.53 8.08 -11.73
N SER A 61 -10.47 6.86 -12.28
CA SER A 61 -11.16 6.48 -13.51
C SER A 61 -12.68 6.53 -13.32
N GLU A 62 -13.19 5.94 -12.23
CA GLU A 62 -14.61 5.94 -11.90
C GLU A 62 -15.15 7.37 -11.67
N LEU A 63 -14.41 8.19 -10.92
CA LEU A 63 -14.73 9.59 -10.71
C LEU A 63 -14.79 10.37 -12.03
N SER A 64 -13.82 10.17 -12.92
CA SER A 64 -13.80 10.85 -14.23
C SER A 64 -15.01 10.48 -15.08
N LYS A 65 -15.41 9.20 -15.08
CA LYS A 65 -16.63 8.74 -15.77
C LYS A 65 -17.88 9.39 -15.18
N SER A 66 -17.97 9.45 -13.85
CA SER A 66 -19.09 10.08 -13.15
C SER A 66 -19.22 11.56 -13.48
N ILE A 67 -18.12 12.31 -13.43
CA ILE A 67 -18.07 13.73 -13.80
C ILE A 67 -18.53 13.94 -15.24
N TYR A 68 -18.06 13.11 -16.16
CA TYR A 68 -18.47 13.21 -17.57
C TYR A 68 -19.98 12.98 -17.74
N LEU A 69 -20.53 11.94 -17.10
CA LEU A 69 -21.95 11.63 -17.20
C LEU A 69 -22.81 12.76 -16.63
N VAL A 70 -22.48 13.24 -15.42
CA VAL A 70 -23.20 14.34 -14.78
C VAL A 70 -23.09 15.62 -15.62
N GLY A 71 -21.89 15.92 -16.12
CA GLY A 71 -21.66 17.09 -16.98
C GLY A 71 -22.48 17.05 -18.27
N LEU A 72 -22.58 15.88 -18.90
CA LEU A 72 -23.41 15.71 -20.11
C LEU A 72 -24.90 15.92 -19.80
N VAL A 73 -25.42 15.32 -18.73
CA VAL A 73 -26.82 15.50 -18.32
C VAL A 73 -27.11 16.97 -18.00
N GLN A 74 -26.22 17.64 -17.28
CA GLN A 74 -26.35 19.05 -16.95
C GLN A 74 -26.32 19.94 -18.20
N PHE A 75 -25.44 19.65 -19.15
CA PHE A 75 -25.39 20.36 -20.43
C PHE A 75 -26.71 20.24 -21.20
N LEU A 76 -27.24 19.03 -21.33
CA LEU A 76 -28.53 18.80 -21.99
C LEU A 76 -29.68 19.51 -21.28
N ALA A 77 -29.69 19.52 -19.94
CA ALA A 77 -30.69 20.23 -19.15
C ALA A 77 -30.65 21.75 -19.39
N ILE A 78 -29.45 22.35 -19.43
CA ILE A 78 -29.29 23.78 -19.72
C ILE A 78 -29.76 24.10 -21.14
N VAL A 79 -29.34 23.32 -22.14
CA VAL A 79 -29.76 23.52 -23.54
C VAL A 79 -31.28 23.41 -23.66
N GLY A 80 -31.89 22.38 -23.06
CA GLY A 80 -33.33 22.19 -23.04
C GLY A 80 -34.07 23.37 -22.39
N ALA A 81 -33.56 23.89 -21.27
CA ALA A 81 -34.14 25.05 -20.60
C ALA A 81 -34.08 26.31 -21.47
N VAL A 82 -32.94 26.58 -22.13
CA VAL A 82 -32.79 27.73 -23.03
C VAL A 82 -33.74 27.64 -24.21
N ILE A 83 -33.87 26.47 -24.84
CA ILE A 83 -34.84 26.25 -25.94
C ILE A 83 -36.27 26.49 -25.45
N GLY A 84 -36.61 25.98 -24.26
CA GLY A 84 -37.91 26.20 -23.64
C GLY A 84 -38.24 27.68 -23.42
N ILE A 85 -37.26 28.45 -22.93
CA ILE A 85 -37.41 29.90 -22.73
C ILE A 85 -37.61 30.63 -24.08
N ILE A 86 -36.79 30.32 -25.10
CA ILE A 86 -36.92 30.94 -26.42
C ILE A 86 -38.30 30.65 -27.02
N ASN A 87 -38.74 29.40 -26.95
CA ASN A 87 -40.05 29.01 -27.48
C ASN A 87 -41.21 29.70 -26.73
N PHE A 88 -41.06 29.92 -25.42
CA PHE A 88 -42.03 30.69 -24.64
C PHE A 88 -42.04 32.18 -25.02
N MET A 89 -40.89 32.78 -25.34
CA MET A 89 -40.80 34.18 -25.76
C MET A 89 -41.33 34.45 -27.17
N LEU A 90 -41.30 33.45 -28.05
CA LEU A 90 -41.73 33.57 -29.44
C LEU A 90 -43.24 33.34 -29.64
N LYS A 91 -43.94 32.84 -28.62
CA LYS A 91 -45.37 32.51 -28.66
C LYS A 91 -46.19 33.52 -27.87
#